data_AF-A0A973MFW5-F1
#
_entry.id   AF-A0A973MFW5-F1
#
_cell.length_a   1.000
_cell.length_b   1.000
_cell.length_c   1.000
_cell.angle_alpha   90.00
_cell.angle_beta   90.00
_cell.angle_gamma   90.00
#
_symmetry.space_group_name_H-M   'P 1'
#
loop_
_entity.id
_entity.type
_entity.pdbx_description
1 polymer ?
#
loop_
_entity_poly.entity_id
_entity_poly.type
_entity_poly.pdbx_seq_one_letter_code
_entity_poly.pdbx_strand_id
1 'polypeptide(L)' 'MTDRPEHAIRCPWCRAAPGNRCTRPSGGRLTIPSHDARIQAWTAQDQKTGDPK' A
#
# COMPACT_ATOMS: atom_id res chain seq x y z
N MET A 1 2.97 -12.20 11.90
CA MET A 1 2.55 -10.80 11.70
C MET A 1 2.72 -10.55 10.22
N THR A 2 1.65 -10.54 9.43
CA THR A 2 1.78 -10.45 7.96
C THR A 2 2.10 -9.01 7.58
N ASP A 3 3.38 -8.69 7.59
CA ASP A 3 3.94 -7.49 6.99
C ASP A 3 3.74 -7.59 5.48
N ARG A 4 2.81 -6.80 4.94
CA ARG A 4 2.55 -6.76 3.50
C ARG A 4 3.48 -5.70 2.91
N PRO A 5 4.31 -6.00 1.90
CA PRO A 5 5.33 -5.07 1.43
C PRO A 5 4.74 -3.80 0.84
N GLU A 6 3.51 -3.82 0.31
CA GLU A 6 2.86 -2.60 -0.17
C GLU A 6 2.51 -1.60 0.96
N HIS A 7 2.60 -2.01 2.24
CA HIS A 7 2.49 -1.09 3.37
C HIS A 7 3.74 -0.24 3.57
N ALA A 8 4.86 -0.49 2.88
CA ALA A 8 6.04 0.37 2.92
C ALA A 8 5.79 1.77 2.33
N ILE A 9 4.74 1.94 1.52
CA ILE A 9 4.46 3.18 0.79
C ILE A 9 3.14 3.80 1.24
N ARG A 10 2.95 5.10 1.02
CA ARG A 10 1.66 5.75 1.28
C ARG A 10 0.64 5.33 0.22
N CYS A 11 -0.58 4.97 0.63
CA CYS A 11 -1.64 4.69 -0.34
C CYS A 11 -2.05 5.97 -1.08
N PRO A 12 -2.01 6.03 -2.42
CA PRO A 12 -2.39 7.24 -3.16
C PRO A 12 -3.89 7.54 -3.09
N TRP A 13 -4.73 6.53 -2.84
CA TRP A 13 -6.19 6.66 -2.83
C TRP A 13 -6.74 7.11 -1.47
N CYS A 14 -6.51 6.34 -0.41
CA CYS A 14 -6.98 6.69 0.94
C CYS A 14 -5.98 7.51 1.76
N ARG A 15 -4.77 7.77 1.22
CA ARG A 15 -3.69 8.51 1.89
C ARG A 15 -3.18 7.89 3.19
N ALA A 16 -3.53 6.63 3.47
CA ALA A 16 -3.04 5.88 4.62
C ALA A 16 -1.50 5.86 4.64
N ALA A 17 -0.94 6.14 5.82
CA ALA A 17 0.50 6.18 6.04
C ALA A 17 1.16 4.80 5.85
N PRO A 18 2.46 4.76 5.55
CA PRO A 18 3.25 3.52 5.61
C PRO A 18 3.05 2.78 6.94
N GLY A 19 3.03 1.45 6.91
CA GLY A 19 2.77 0.58 8.06
C GLY A 19 1.31 0.53 8.53
N ASN A 20 0.48 1.51 8.14
CA ASN A 20 -0.94 1.53 8.48
C ASN A 20 -1.79 0.85 7.42
N ARG A 21 -2.85 0.15 7.84
CA ARG A 21 -3.83 -0.43 6.91
C ARG A 21 -4.57 0.65 6.15
N CYS A 22 -5.00 0.29 4.95
CA CYS A 22 -5.92 1.13 4.20
C CYS A 22 -7.27 1.25 4.92
N THR A 23 -7.79 2.47 4.98
CA THR A 23 -9.13 2.80 5.50
C THR A 23 -10.00 3.35 4.38
N ARG A 24 -11.32 3.28 4.54
CA ARG A 24 -12.25 3.99 3.65
C ARG A 24 -11.98 5.51 3.71
N PRO A 25 -12.23 6.28 2.64
CA PRO A 25 -12.08 7.73 2.64
C PRO A 25 -12.98 8.41 3.69
N SER A 26 -14.11 7.79 4.03
CA SER A 26 -15.01 8.21 5.12
C SER A 26 -14.56 7.74 6.52
N GLY A 27 -13.35 7.20 6.69
CA GLY A 27 -12.79 6.76 7.97
C GLY A 27 -13.18 5.35 8.43
N GLY A 28 -14.01 4.63 7.66
CA GLY A 28 -14.43 3.27 7.98
C GLY A 28 -13.33 2.21 7.83
N ARG A 29 -13.41 1.13 8.61
CA ARG A 29 -12.52 -0.03 8.49
C ARG A 29 -12.75 -0.72 7.14
N LEU A 30 -11.67 -1.08 6.47
CA LEU A 30 -11.72 -1.79 5.19
C LEU A 30 -11.57 -3.30 5.43
N THR A 31 -12.33 -4.12 4.70
CA THR A 31 -12.25 -5.59 4.80
C THR A 31 -10.96 -6.13 4.21
N ILE A 32 -10.47 -5.51 3.13
CA ILE A 32 -9.18 -5.82 2.53
C ILE A 32 -8.06 -5.05 3.23
N PRO A 33 -6.81 -5.55 3.25
CA PRO A 33 -5.74 -4.90 4.00
C PRO A 33 -5.14 -3.68 3.28
N SER A 34 -5.27 -3.61 1.94
CA SER A 34 -4.74 -2.55 1.08
C SER A 34 -5.67 -2.31 -0.09
N HIS A 35 -5.81 -1.06 -0.54
CA HIS A 35 -6.43 -0.77 -1.83
C HIS A 35 -5.55 -1.26 -2.97
N ASP A 36 -6.19 -1.66 -4.06
CA ASP A 36 -5.52 -2.00 -5.31
C ASP A 36 -4.58 -0.88 -5.78
N ALA A 37 -4.98 0.38 -5.65
CA ALA A 37 -4.13 1.54 -5.95
C ALA A 37 -2.82 1.58 -5.14
N ARG A 38 -2.78 1.06 -3.91
CA ARG A 38 -1.54 0.94 -3.12
C ARG A 38 -0.67 -0.21 -3.63
N ILE A 39 -1.30 -1.33 -3.96
CA ILE A 39 -0.61 -2.51 -4.50
C ILE A 39 0.06 -2.14 -5.83
N GLN A 40 -0.69 -1.54 -6.76
CA GLN A 40 -0.14 -1.08 -8.04
C GLN A 40 0.99 -0.05 -7.87
N ALA A 41 0.82 0.92 -6.97
CA ALA A 41 1.87 1.92 -6.72
C ALA A 41 3.14 1.29 -6.14
N TRP A 42 3.00 0.31 -5.25
CA TRP A 42 4.14 -0.44 -4.71
C TRP A 42 4.81 -1.27 -5.79
N THR A 43 4.04 -2.05 -6.58
CA THR A 43 4.58 -2.81 -7.70
C THR A 43 5.31 -1.91 -8.71
N ALA A 44 4.76 -0.73 -9.02
CA ALA A 44 5.41 0.22 -9.91
C ALA A 44 6.72 0.80 -9.34
N GLN A 45 6.83 0.93 -8.01
CA GLN A 45 8.07 1.36 -7.35
C GLN A 45 9.09 0.23 -7.21
N ASP A 46 8.64 -0.98 -6.91
CA ASP A 46 9.46 -2.20 -6.83
C ASP A 46 10.14 -2.46 -8.18
N GLN A 47 9.39 -2.36 -9.28
CA GLN A 47 9.91 -2.48 -10.65
C GLN A 47 10.95 -1.39 -10.99
N LYS A 48 10.86 -0.19 -10.39
CA LYS A 48 11.90 0.85 -10.56
C LYS A 48 13.13 0.65 -9.67
N THR A 49 12.97 -0.11 -8.59
CA THR A 49 14.04 -0.46 -7.64
C THR A 49 14.60 -1.86 -7.95
N GLY A 50 14.28 -2.41 -9.13
CA GLY A 50 14.96 -3.56 -9.70
C GLY A 50 16.41 -3.21 -10.02
N ASP A 51 17.22 -3.08 -8.98
CA ASP A 51 18.65 -3.33 -9.00
C ASP A 51 18.83 -4.76 -9.53
N PRO A 52 19.40 -4.96 -10.73
CA PRO A 52 19.83 -6.27 -11.13
C PRO A 52 21.02 -6.64 -10.22
N LYS A 53 20.78 -7.57 -9.30
CA LYS A 53 21.83 -8.19 -8.48
C LYS A 53 22.97 -8.73 -9.36
#